data_AF-A0A0B8P1K3-F1
#
_entry.id   AF-A0A0B8P1K3-F1
#
_cell.length_a   1.000
_cell.length_b   1.000
_cell.length_c   1.000
_cell.angle_alpha   90.00
_cell.angle_beta   90.00
_cell.angle_gamma   90.00
#
_symmetry.space_group_name_H-M   'P 1'
#
loop_
_entity.id
_entity.type
_entity.pdbx_description
1 polymer ?
#
loop_
_entity_poly.entity_id
_entity_poly.type
_entity_poly.pdbx_seq_one_letter_code
_entity_poly.pdbx_strand_id
1 'polypeptide(L)'
;MVQAVNSKTLTSRLALFFTAISVVIGAIIFALVIGVLRWSEDRVGERRISIDRDAAIERFLDGEQGAIQVDKLTVAYNDLSKVPVPYQEFLHDKENFVGEVGDYLELITHGL
;
A
#
# COMPACT_ATOMS: atom_id res chain seq x y z
N MET A 1 1.61 67.29 -7.84
CA MET A 1 2.56 66.18 -7.67
C MET A 1 1.79 65.01 -7.06
N VAL A 2 1.14 64.18 -7.88
CA VAL A 2 0.41 63.01 -7.42
C VAL A 2 1.39 61.86 -7.36
N GLN A 3 1.73 61.40 -6.15
CA GLN A 3 2.46 60.15 -5.98
C GLN A 3 1.54 59.00 -6.37
N ALA A 4 1.75 58.41 -7.55
CA ALA A 4 1.22 57.10 -7.87
C ALA A 4 1.96 56.06 -7.01
N VAL A 5 1.49 55.87 -5.78
CA VAL A 5 2.02 54.84 -4.87
C VAL A 5 1.59 53.46 -5.39
N ASN A 6 2.44 52.90 -6.25
CA ASN A 6 2.87 51.51 -6.27
C ASN A 6 1.80 50.39 -6.17
N SER A 7 0.72 50.46 -6.94
CA SER A 7 -0.26 49.36 -7.07
C SER A 7 0.36 48.03 -7.55
N LYS A 8 1.45 48.09 -8.33
CA LYS A 8 2.20 46.91 -8.81
C LYS A 8 2.77 46.07 -7.67
N THR A 9 3.28 46.67 -6.59
CA THR A 9 3.79 45.90 -5.44
C THR A 9 2.69 45.26 -4.61
N LEU A 10 1.51 45.88 -4.50
CA LEU A 10 0.39 45.30 -3.76
C LEU A 10 -0.14 44.03 -4.47
N THR A 11 -0.33 44.10 -5.79
CA THR A 11 -0.77 42.95 -6.60
C THR A 11 0.30 41.85 -6.67
N SER A 12 1.58 42.21 -6.73
CA SER A 12 2.68 41.23 -6.73
C SER A 12 2.77 40.46 -5.40
N ARG A 13 2.62 41.15 -4.26
CA ARG A 13 2.59 40.49 -2.95
C ARG A 13 1.39 39.56 -2.79
N LEU A 14 0.24 39.97 -3.33
CA LEU A 14 -0.98 39.15 -3.32
C LEU A 14 -0.83 37.90 -4.19
N ALA A 15 -0.24 38.02 -5.39
CA ALA A 15 0.04 36.89 -6.27
C ALA A 15 1.00 35.88 -5.62
N LEU A 16 2.03 36.37 -4.93
CA LEU A 16 2.99 35.52 -4.23
C LEU A 16 2.33 34.78 -3.05
N PHE A 17 1.44 35.44 -2.32
CA PHE A 17 0.65 34.83 -1.26
C PHE A 17 -0.27 33.71 -1.78
N PHE A 18 -1.02 33.96 -2.85
CA PHE A 18 -1.87 32.94 -3.47
C PHE A 18 -1.08 31.77 -4.04
N THR A 19 0.09 32.05 -4.63
CA THR A 19 0.98 31.00 -5.15
C THR A 19 1.49 30.12 -4.01
N ALA A 20 1.96 30.72 -2.91
CA ALA A 20 2.41 29.98 -1.74
C ALA A 20 1.30 29.10 -1.14
N ILE A 21 0.10 29.65 -0.99
CA ILE A 21 -1.07 28.90 -0.53
C ILE A 21 -1.40 27.75 -1.48
N SER A 22 -1.38 27.98 -2.80
CA SER A 22 -1.66 26.94 -3.79
C SER A 22 -0.67 25.79 -3.69
N VAL A 23 0.62 26.07 -3.46
CA VAL A 23 1.65 25.03 -3.27
C VAL A 23 1.39 24.24 -2.00
N VAL A 24 1.06 24.92 -0.89
CA VAL A 24 0.76 24.25 0.39
C VAL A 24 -0.49 23.37 0.26
N ILE A 25 -1.56 23.88 -0.35
CA ILE A 25 -2.78 23.11 -0.58
C ILE A 25 -2.48 21.91 -1.48
N GLY A 26 -1.72 22.10 -2.56
CA GLY A 26 -1.32 21.01 -3.46
C GLY A 26 -0.54 19.92 -2.72
N ALA A 27 0.41 20.29 -1.86
CA ALA A 27 1.18 19.34 -1.06
C ALA A 27 0.30 18.58 -0.06
N ILE A 28 -0.65 19.26 0.59
CA ILE A 28 -1.61 18.63 1.51
C ILE A 28 -2.50 17.64 0.77
N ILE A 29 -3.09 18.05 -0.37
CA ILE A 29 -3.95 17.17 -1.17
C ILE A 29 -3.16 15.94 -1.65
N PHE A 30 -1.93 16.14 -2.12
CA PHE A 30 -1.07 15.05 -2.55
C PHE A 30 -0.80 14.05 -1.42
N ALA A 31 -0.44 14.54 -0.22
CA ALA A 31 -0.22 13.71 0.95
C ALA A 31 -1.50 12.96 1.37
N LEU A 32 -2.66 13.63 1.33
CA LEU A 32 -3.95 13.02 1.64
C LEU A 32 -4.30 11.91 0.65
N VAL A 33 -4.11 12.13 -0.64
CA VAL A 33 -4.38 11.11 -1.67
C VAL A 33 -3.49 9.88 -1.46
N ILE A 34 -2.18 10.06 -1.25
CA ILE A 34 -1.27 8.94 -0.97
C ILE A 34 -1.66 8.21 0.32
N GLY A 35 -1.97 8.97 1.37
CA GLY A 35 -2.38 8.39 2.66
C GLY A 35 -3.65 7.55 2.54
N VAL A 36 -4.67 8.07 1.85
CA VAL A 36 -5.93 7.34 1.63
C VAL A 36 -5.73 6.12 0.73
N LEU A 37 -4.88 6.21 -0.31
CA LEU A 37 -4.59 5.07 -1.18
C LEU A 37 -3.95 3.93 -0.40
N ARG A 38 -2.89 4.21 0.37
CA ARG A 38 -2.22 3.19 1.18
C ARG A 38 -3.15 2.59 2.23
N TRP A 39 -3.90 3.44 2.93
CA TRP A 39 -4.87 2.97 3.93
C TRP A 39 -5.97 2.09 3.31
N SER A 40 -6.43 2.46 2.10
CA SER A 40 -7.42 1.66 1.37
C SER A 40 -6.85 0.34 0.89
N GLU A 41 -5.60 0.32 0.42
CA GLU A 41 -4.89 -0.89 0.01
C GLU A 41 -4.77 -1.87 1.17
N ASP A 42 -4.23 -1.42 2.31
CA ASP A 42 -4.07 -2.24 3.52
C ASP A 42 -5.41 -2.84 3.95
N ARG A 43 -6.46 -2.01 3.99
CA ARG A 43 -7.78 -2.45 4.48
C ARG A 43 -8.44 -3.46 3.56
N VAL A 44 -8.29 -3.30 2.25
CA VAL A 44 -8.80 -4.25 1.26
C VAL A 44 -7.98 -5.53 1.28
N GLY A 45 -6.65 -5.42 1.40
CA GLY A 45 -5.71 -6.53 1.47
C GLY A 45 -6.00 -7.45 2.65
N GLU A 46 -6.09 -6.89 3.87
CA GLU A 46 -6.43 -7.65 5.08
C GLU A 46 -7.72 -8.46 4.91
N ARG A 47 -8.76 -7.82 4.36
CA ARG A 47 -10.07 -8.45 4.19
C ARG A 47 -10.04 -9.55 3.13
N ARG A 48 -9.26 -9.36 2.07
CA ARG A 48 -9.09 -10.39 1.04
C ARG A 48 -8.34 -11.60 1.58
N ILE A 49 -7.25 -11.36 2.31
CA ILE A 49 -6.47 -12.43 2.96
C ILE A 49 -7.32 -13.23 3.95
N SER A 50 -8.22 -12.59 4.70
CA SER A 50 -9.12 -13.33 5.60
C SER A 50 -10.09 -14.25 4.84
N ILE A 51 -10.66 -13.78 3.73
CA ILE A 51 -11.59 -14.57 2.92
C ILE A 51 -10.86 -15.75 2.25
N ASP A 52 -9.70 -15.48 1.65
CA ASP A 52 -8.90 -16.52 1.00
C ASP A 52 -8.43 -17.58 2.02
N ARG A 53 -8.10 -17.17 3.26
CA ARG A 53 -7.75 -18.07 4.35
C ARG A 53 -8.90 -19.00 4.74
N ASP A 54 -10.09 -18.46 4.96
CA ASP A 54 -11.25 -19.26 5.35
C ASP A 54 -11.60 -20.29 4.27
N ALA A 55 -11.54 -19.87 2.99
CA ALA A 55 -11.73 -20.75 1.85
C ALA A 55 -10.64 -21.84 1.75
N ALA A 56 -9.39 -21.52 2.05
CA ALA A 56 -8.30 -22.49 2.06
C ALA A 56 -8.47 -23.53 3.19
N ILE A 57 -8.89 -23.08 4.38
CA ILE A 57 -9.14 -23.97 5.52
C ILE A 57 -10.22 -25.00 5.17
N GLU A 58 -11.35 -24.55 4.60
CA GLU A 58 -12.44 -25.44 4.19
C GLU A 58 -11.95 -26.52 3.20
N ARG A 59 -11.20 -26.12 2.18
CA ARG A 59 -10.65 -27.04 1.17
C ARG A 59 -9.65 -28.05 1.74
N PHE A 60 -8.82 -27.64 2.71
CA PHE A 60 -7.91 -28.56 3.39
C PHE A 60 -8.66 -29.52 4.32
N LEU A 61 -9.75 -29.08 4.96
CA LEU A 61 -10.62 -29.95 5.75
C LEU A 61 -11.35 -30.98 4.87
N ASP A 62 -11.69 -30.62 3.64
CA ASP A 62 -12.25 -31.51 2.62
C ASP A 62 -11.24 -32.52 2.04
N GLY A 63 -9.97 -32.42 2.46
CA GLY A 63 -8.93 -33.40 2.15
C GLY A 63 -7.99 -33.00 1.02
N GLU A 64 -8.04 -31.76 0.52
CA GLU A 64 -6.97 -31.26 -0.34
C GLU A 64 -5.63 -31.24 0.42
N GLN A 65 -4.53 -31.43 -0.30
CA GLN A 65 -3.21 -31.56 0.30
C GLN A 65 -2.17 -30.78 -0.51
N GLY A 66 -1.24 -30.16 0.19
CA GLY A 66 -0.11 -29.50 -0.44
C GLY A 66 -0.34 -28.02 -0.70
N ALA A 67 -0.03 -27.59 -1.92
CA ALA A 67 -0.20 -26.23 -2.37
C ALA A 67 -1.51 -26.13 -3.16
N ILE A 68 -2.46 -25.33 -2.67
CA ILE A 68 -3.73 -25.09 -3.36
C ILE A 68 -3.77 -23.64 -3.83
N GLN A 69 -4.17 -23.45 -5.08
CA GLN A 69 -4.43 -22.11 -5.59
C GLN A 69 -5.84 -21.69 -5.17
N VAL A 70 -5.92 -20.68 -4.30
CA VAL A 70 -7.18 -20.12 -3.79
C VAL A 70 -7.74 -19.10 -4.77
N ASP A 71 -6.85 -18.31 -5.37
CA ASP A 71 -7.16 -17.36 -6.44
C ASP A 71 -5.92 -17.17 -7.35
N LYS A 72 -6.04 -16.38 -8.42
CA LYS A 72 -4.99 -16.08 -9.39
C LYS A 72 -3.65 -15.68 -8.76
N LEU A 73 -3.67 -15.00 -7.61
CA LEU A 73 -2.48 -14.50 -6.92
C LEU A 73 -2.25 -15.13 -5.55
N THR A 74 -3.12 -16.04 -5.10
CA THR A 74 -3.07 -16.59 -3.74
C THR A 74 -2.87 -18.10 -3.77
N VAL A 75 -1.78 -18.56 -3.20
CA VAL A 75 -1.50 -19.99 -2.99
C VAL A 75 -1.42 -20.28 -1.50
N ALA A 76 -2.21 -21.24 -1.03
CA ALA A 76 -2.20 -21.69 0.36
C ALA A 76 -1.46 -23.01 0.49
N TYR A 77 -0.72 -23.16 1.59
CA TYR A 77 0.06 -24.36 1.90
C TYR A 77 -0.41 -24.92 3.25
N ASN A 78 -0.57 -26.23 3.33
CA ASN A 78 -0.96 -26.90 4.57
C ASN A 78 0.21 -27.41 5.43
N ASP A 79 1.44 -27.17 4.98
CA ASP A 79 2.66 -27.57 5.68
C ASP A 79 3.76 -26.55 5.39
N LEU A 80 4.52 -26.16 6.43
CA LEU A 80 5.61 -25.19 6.34
C LEU A 80 6.68 -25.63 5.33
N SER A 81 6.96 -26.93 5.23
CA SER A 81 7.95 -27.50 4.31
C SER A 81 7.60 -27.27 2.83
N LYS A 82 6.32 -26.98 2.54
CA LYS A 82 5.83 -26.77 1.17
C LYS A 82 5.84 -25.29 0.77
N VAL A 83 5.99 -24.38 1.73
CA VAL A 83 6.15 -22.95 1.47
C VAL A 83 7.49 -22.73 0.75
N PRO A 84 7.59 -21.82 -0.23
CA PRO A 84 8.86 -21.55 -0.90
C PRO A 84 9.95 -21.10 0.09
N VAL A 85 11.17 -21.63 -0.10
CA VAL A 85 12.31 -21.43 0.81
C VAL A 85 12.55 -19.97 1.23
N PRO A 86 12.48 -18.96 0.34
CA PRO A 86 12.71 -17.56 0.74
C PRO A 86 11.73 -17.07 1.82
N TYR A 87 10.54 -17.67 1.91
CA TYR A 87 9.49 -17.22 2.85
C TYR A 87 9.44 -18.04 4.13
N GLN A 88 10.11 -19.20 4.20
CA GLN A 88 10.05 -20.08 5.37
C GLN A 88 10.61 -19.40 6.63
N GLU A 89 11.68 -18.61 6.51
CA GLU A 89 12.30 -17.86 7.62
C GLU A 89 11.29 -16.94 8.33
N PHE A 90 10.37 -16.34 7.58
CA PHE A 90 9.39 -15.39 8.13
C PHE A 90 8.25 -16.08 8.90
N LEU A 91 8.12 -17.40 8.74
CA LEU A 91 7.07 -18.23 9.33
C LEU A 91 7.57 -19.06 10.51
N HIS A 92 8.89 -19.20 10.68
CA HIS A 92 9.46 -19.87 11.84
C HIS A 92 8.99 -19.17 13.14
N ASP A 93 8.51 -19.98 14.09
CA ASP A 93 8.01 -19.57 15.41
C ASP A 93 6.79 -18.61 15.40
N LYS A 94 6.05 -18.52 14.28
CA LYS A 94 4.80 -17.73 14.20
C LYS A 94 3.59 -18.64 14.01
N GLU A 95 2.68 -18.63 14.98
CA GLU A 95 1.37 -19.28 14.84
C GLU A 95 0.41 -18.49 13.94
N ASN A 96 0.62 -17.17 13.82
CA ASN A 96 -0.17 -16.29 12.96
C ASN A 96 0.70 -15.13 12.47
N PHE A 97 0.70 -14.88 11.17
CA PHE A 97 1.36 -13.76 10.55
C PHE A 97 0.46 -13.18 9.46
N VAL A 98 0.17 -11.88 9.57
CA VAL A 98 -0.57 -11.13 8.56
C VAL A 98 0.27 -9.88 8.29
N GLY A 99 0.88 -9.85 7.12
CA GLY A 99 1.80 -8.80 6.72
C GLY A 99 2.47 -9.15 5.41
N GLU A 100 3.15 -8.17 4.85
CA GLU A 100 3.93 -8.31 3.62
C GLU A 100 5.38 -8.61 3.96
N VAL A 101 6.03 -9.40 3.11
CA VAL A 101 7.43 -9.77 3.23
C VAL A 101 8.13 -9.43 1.93
N GLY A 102 9.27 -8.74 2.02
CA GLY A 102 10.01 -8.21 0.88
C GLY A 102 9.94 -6.68 0.82
N ASP A 103 10.94 -6.07 0.20
CA ASP A 103 11.00 -4.60 0.07
C ASP A 103 10.32 -4.17 -1.24
N TYR A 104 9.49 -3.12 -1.20
CA TYR A 104 8.83 -2.57 -2.39
C TYR A 104 9.83 -2.15 -3.49
N LEU A 105 11.08 -1.87 -3.09
CA LEU A 105 12.20 -1.54 -3.98
C LEU A 105 12.70 -2.75 -4.79
N GLU A 106 12.59 -3.97 -4.26
CA GLU A 106 13.10 -5.18 -4.92
C GLU A 106 12.29 -5.52 -6.19
N LEU A 107 10.98 -5.22 -6.17
CA LEU A 107 10.07 -5.36 -7.32
C LEU A 107 10.40 -4.41 -8.48
N ILE A 108 10.99 -3.24 -8.22
CA ILE A 108 11.39 -2.30 -9.28
C ILE A 108 12.69 -2.76 -9.94
N THR A 109 13.56 -3.44 -9.21
CA THR A 109 14.84 -3.94 -9.74
C THR A 109 14.75 -5.28 -10.47
N HIS A 110 13.72 -6.10 -10.19
CA HIS A 110 13.57 -7.45 -10.78
C HIS A 110 12.51 -7.59 -11.88
N GLY A 111 11.99 -6.48 -12.40
CA GLY A 111 11.43 -6.44 -13.75
C GLY A 111 9.91 -6.35 -13.85
N LEU A 112 9.50 -5.25 -14.49
CA LEU A 112 8.49 -5.23 -15.54
C LEU A 112 8.94 -6.11 -16.72
#